data_AF-A0A3C0Y9T5-F1
#
_entry.id   AF-A0A3C0Y9T5-F1
#
_cell.length_a   1.000
_cell.length_b   1.000
_cell.length_c   1.000
_cell.angle_alpha   90.00
_cell.angle_beta   90.00
_cell.angle_gamma   90.00
#
_symmetry.space_group_name_H-M   'P 1'
#
loop_
_entity.id
_entity.type
_entity.pdbx_description
1 polymer ?
#
loop_
_entity_poly.entity_id
_entity_poly.type
_entity_poly.pdbx_seq_one_letter_code
_entity_poly.pdbx_strand_id
1 'polypeptide(L)'
;GVVLMGEAYTPASIFGFEQRQYMPVFGVGKFHARQDDMLVDFSLYQGKTLRVILAERPRLEDFQPYFEKVAVLSFMQDGVPFYAMEGTGFNYEAYREGVLGTAFKLFYNIPSWLPMTGCPFCERYCGQVRCPR
;
A
#
# COMPACT_ATOMS: atom_id res chain seq x y z
N GLY A 1 14.65 9.12 4.04
CA GLY A 1 14.30 8.02 4.96
C GLY A 1 13.52 6.96 4.20
N VAL A 2 13.63 5.71 4.62
CA VAL A 2 12.88 4.56 4.06
C VAL A 2 11.53 4.44 4.76
N VAL A 3 10.46 4.18 4.01
CA VAL A 3 9.15 3.85 4.57
C VAL A 3 9.02 2.33 4.60
N LEU A 4 8.76 1.78 5.78
CA LEU A 4 8.50 0.34 5.94
C LEU A 4 7.02 0.05 5.68
N MET A 5 6.74 -1.06 4.99
CA MET A 5 5.40 -1.53 4.69
C MET A 5 5.29 -3.05 4.87
N GLY A 6 4.11 -3.55 5.21
CA GLY A 6 3.82 -4.98 5.22
C GLY A 6 3.12 -5.43 3.94
N GLU A 7 3.21 -6.72 3.63
CA GLU A 7 2.39 -7.33 2.57
C GLU A 7 0.91 -7.52 2.97
N ALA A 8 0.62 -7.50 4.27
CA ALA A 8 -0.71 -7.67 4.84
C ALA A 8 -0.81 -7.01 6.24
N TYR A 9 -2.03 -6.85 6.74
CA TYR A 9 -2.26 -6.18 8.03
C TYR A 9 -1.63 -6.89 9.23
N THR A 10 -1.61 -8.23 9.25
CA THR A 10 -0.98 -8.99 10.35
C THR A 10 0.51 -8.66 10.48
N PRO A 11 1.37 -8.86 9.45
CA PRO A 11 2.78 -8.48 9.56
C PRO A 11 2.97 -6.98 9.75
N ALA A 12 2.20 -6.13 9.06
CA ALA A 12 2.28 -4.67 9.24
C ALA A 12 2.02 -4.23 10.69
N SER A 13 1.01 -4.82 11.34
CA SER A 13 0.69 -4.49 12.75
C SER A 13 1.77 -4.98 13.71
N ILE A 14 2.32 -6.18 13.51
CA ILE A 14 3.39 -6.73 14.35
C ILE A 14 4.64 -5.85 14.24
N PHE A 15 5.12 -5.61 13.02
CA PHE A 15 6.33 -4.81 12.81
C PHE A 15 6.14 -3.35 13.21
N GLY A 16 4.97 -2.77 12.94
CA GLY A 16 4.64 -1.41 13.36
C GLY A 16 4.58 -1.27 14.89
N PHE A 17 4.05 -2.26 15.60
CA PHE A 17 4.03 -2.29 17.06
C PHE A 17 5.45 -2.30 17.64
N GLU A 18 6.33 -3.14 17.11
CA GLU A 18 7.73 -3.24 17.53
C GLU A 18 8.52 -1.95 17.24
N GLN A 19 8.27 -1.32 16.09
CA GLN A 19 8.90 -0.05 15.71
C GLN A 19 8.27 1.18 16.37
N ARG A 20 7.14 1.04 17.09
CA ARG A 20 6.34 2.15 17.63
C ARG A 20 5.94 3.16 16.55
N GLN A 21 5.70 2.68 15.34
CA GLN A 21 5.38 3.49 14.17
C GLN A 21 4.32 2.79 13.32
N TYR A 22 3.39 3.56 12.76
CA TYR A 22 2.40 2.99 11.85
C TYR A 22 3.08 2.47 10.58
N MET A 23 2.74 1.25 10.19
CA MET A 23 3.30 0.57 9.04
C MET A 23 2.17 0.28 8.04
N PRO A 24 2.13 0.97 6.88
CA PRO A 24 1.12 0.72 5.87
C PRO A 24 1.25 -0.66 5.23
N VAL A 25 0.18 -1.10 4.57
CA VAL A 25 0.18 -2.25 3.68
C VAL A 25 0.39 -1.79 2.24
N PHE A 26 1.27 -2.49 1.53
CA PHE A 26 1.44 -2.33 0.09
C PHE A 26 0.49 -3.25 -0.69
N GLY A 27 -0.18 -2.72 -1.72
CA GLY A 27 -1.04 -3.48 -2.60
C GLY A 27 -2.54 -3.34 -2.33
N VAL A 28 -3.36 -4.02 -3.15
CA VAL A 28 -4.83 -3.83 -3.19
C VAL A 28 -5.55 -4.34 -1.95
N GLY A 29 -4.91 -5.21 -1.16
CA GLY A 29 -5.59 -6.05 -0.17
C GLY A 29 -6.24 -7.27 -0.82
N LYS A 30 -6.53 -8.31 -0.02
CA LYS A 30 -7.06 -9.59 -0.55
C LYS A 30 -8.58 -9.67 -0.49
N PHE A 31 -9.17 -9.49 0.70
CA PHE A 31 -10.57 -9.87 0.95
C PHE A 31 -11.50 -8.72 1.35
N HIS A 32 -10.96 -7.66 1.96
CA HIS A 32 -11.73 -6.55 2.51
C HIS A 32 -11.14 -5.22 2.07
N ALA A 33 -11.95 -4.16 2.22
CA ALA A 33 -11.49 -2.79 2.10
C ALA A 33 -10.28 -2.52 3.01
N ARG A 34 -9.47 -1.53 2.66
CA ARG A 34 -8.21 -1.26 3.34
C ARG A 34 -8.39 -0.15 4.37
N GLN A 35 -7.92 -0.38 5.59
CA GLN A 35 -7.76 0.66 6.60
C GLN A 35 -6.80 1.78 6.13
N ASP A 36 -5.77 1.43 5.36
CA ASP A 36 -4.82 2.40 4.81
C ASP A 36 -5.46 3.44 3.90
N ASP A 37 -6.58 3.11 3.25
CA ASP A 37 -7.28 4.06 2.39
C ASP A 37 -7.83 5.27 3.19
N MET A 38 -8.02 5.09 4.50
CA MET A 38 -8.39 6.17 5.42
C MET A 38 -7.17 6.80 6.10
N LEU A 39 -6.20 5.99 6.51
CA LEU A 39 -5.11 6.43 7.37
C LEU A 39 -3.89 6.97 6.63
N VAL A 40 -3.67 6.56 5.38
CA VAL A 40 -2.42 6.80 4.66
C VAL A 40 -2.66 7.65 3.43
N ASP A 41 -1.89 8.73 3.33
CA ASP A 41 -1.74 9.48 2.10
C ASP A 41 -0.47 9.01 1.37
N PHE A 42 -0.65 8.11 0.40
CA PHE A 42 0.45 7.55 -0.38
C PHE A 42 1.15 8.58 -1.28
N SER A 43 0.51 9.74 -1.56
CA SER A 43 1.14 10.80 -2.34
C SER A 43 2.38 11.36 -1.63
N LEU A 44 2.36 11.35 -0.30
CA LEU A 44 3.48 11.75 0.54
C LEU A 44 4.71 10.86 0.37
N TYR A 45 4.58 9.69 -0.27
CA TYR A 45 5.68 8.76 -0.51
C TYR A 45 6.31 8.90 -1.90
N GLN A 46 5.81 9.81 -2.75
CA GLN A 46 6.38 10.05 -4.08
C GLN A 46 7.90 10.21 -4.02
N GLY A 47 8.60 9.47 -4.89
CA GLY A 47 10.07 9.46 -5.01
C GLY A 47 10.82 8.82 -3.84
N LYS A 48 10.16 8.38 -2.76
CA LYS A 48 10.83 7.75 -1.61
C LYS A 48 11.21 6.30 -1.91
N THR A 49 12.06 5.77 -1.03
CA THR A 49 12.29 4.32 -0.91
C THR A 49 11.18 3.70 -0.05
N LEU A 50 10.51 2.68 -0.60
CA LEU A 50 9.59 1.82 0.15
C LEU A 50 10.24 0.46 0.34
N ARG A 51 10.16 -0.09 1.56
CA ARG A 51 10.59 -1.45 1.84
C ARG A 51 9.41 -2.26 2.36
N VAL A 52 8.96 -3.20 1.53
CA VAL A 52 7.85 -4.10 1.84
C VAL A 52 8.41 -5.38 2.42
N ILE A 53 7.97 -5.78 3.62
CA ILE A 53 8.37 -7.04 4.26
C ILE A 53 7.37 -8.12 3.88
N LEU A 54 7.88 -9.28 3.44
CA LEU A 54 7.10 -10.41 2.94
C LEU A 54 7.53 -11.73 3.58
N ALA A 55 6.56 -12.62 3.78
CA ALA A 55 6.81 -13.98 4.25
C ALA A 55 7.41 -14.87 3.15
N GLU A 56 7.04 -14.63 1.89
CA GLU A 56 7.52 -15.40 0.73
C GLU A 56 8.40 -14.56 -0.18
N ARG A 57 9.20 -15.23 -1.02
CA ARG A 57 10.09 -14.54 -1.97
C ARG A 57 9.24 -13.75 -2.98
N PRO A 58 9.36 -12.41 -3.05
CA PRO A 58 8.54 -11.60 -3.93
C PRO A 58 8.88 -11.86 -5.41
N ARG A 59 7.87 -11.74 -6.25
CA ARG A 59 8.02 -11.60 -7.70
C ARG A 59 8.25 -10.13 -8.03
N LEU A 60 9.33 -9.81 -8.73
CA LEU A 60 9.72 -8.42 -8.98
C LEU A 60 8.71 -7.69 -9.88
N GLU A 61 8.11 -8.42 -10.82
CA GLU A 61 7.09 -7.90 -11.74
C GLU A 61 5.87 -7.31 -11.04
N ASP A 62 5.55 -7.76 -9.82
CA ASP A 62 4.42 -7.25 -9.04
C ASP A 62 4.72 -5.84 -8.46
N PHE A 63 5.99 -5.40 -8.47
CA PHE A 63 6.43 -4.13 -7.92
C PHE A 63 7.00 -3.18 -8.96
N GLN A 64 7.64 -3.70 -10.02
CA GLN A 64 8.29 -2.92 -11.08
C GLN A 64 7.47 -1.73 -11.62
N PRO A 65 6.14 -1.83 -11.83
CA PRO A 65 5.36 -0.70 -12.33
C PRO A 65 5.36 0.54 -11.42
N TYR A 66 5.68 0.36 -10.14
CA TYR A 66 5.52 1.38 -9.11
C TYR A 66 6.84 2.00 -8.63
N PHE A 67 7.98 1.61 -9.19
CA PHE A 67 9.31 2.06 -8.74
C PHE A 67 10.28 2.21 -9.91
N GLU A 68 11.24 3.12 -9.79
CA GLU A 68 12.36 3.25 -10.75
C GLU A 68 13.30 2.04 -10.71
N LYS A 69 13.55 1.51 -9.50
CA LYS A 69 14.36 0.30 -9.30
C LYS A 69 13.76 -0.54 -8.19
N VAL A 70 13.87 -1.85 -8.35
CA VAL A 70 13.43 -2.84 -7.38
C VAL A 70 14.54 -3.84 -7.10
N ALA A 71 14.67 -4.24 -5.84
CA ALA A 71 15.59 -5.28 -5.41
C ALA A 71 14.90 -6.21 -4.40
N VAL A 72 15.27 -7.48 -4.43
CA VAL A 72 14.88 -8.44 -3.39
C VAL A 72 16.01 -8.53 -2.38
N LEU A 73 15.68 -8.31 -1.12
CA LEU A 73 16.53 -8.56 0.04
C LEU A 73 16.06 -9.85 0.70
N SER A 74 17.00 -10.66 1.17
CA SER A 74 16.72 -11.87 1.93
C SER A 74 17.57 -11.90 3.18
N PHE A 75 16.99 -12.37 4.28
CA PHE A 75 17.65 -12.47 5.57
C PHE A 75 17.27 -13.79 6.25
N MET A 76 18.19 -14.35 7.03
CA MET A 76 17.95 -15.54 7.82
C MET A 76 17.81 -15.14 9.28
N GLN A 77 16.70 -15.52 9.91
CA GLN A 77 16.46 -15.32 11.33
C GLN A 77 16.00 -16.64 11.93
N ASP A 78 16.75 -17.13 12.93
CA ASP A 78 16.47 -18.41 13.61
C ASP A 78 16.24 -19.60 12.66
N GLY A 79 17.01 -19.63 11.56
CA GLY A 79 16.91 -20.68 10.52
C GLY A 79 15.75 -20.51 9.54
N VAL A 80 14.96 -19.45 9.67
CA VAL A 80 13.84 -19.12 8.77
C VAL A 80 14.25 -18.01 7.80
N PRO A 81 14.03 -18.18 6.48
CA PRO A 81 14.25 -17.11 5.52
C PRO A 81 13.11 -16.10 5.59
N PHE A 82 13.47 -14.84 5.53
CA PHE A 82 12.55 -13.72 5.38
C PHE A 82 12.97 -12.89 4.18
N TYR A 83 12.00 -12.20 3.60
CA TYR A 83 12.19 -11.42 2.40
C TYR A 83 11.74 -9.98 2.59
N ALA A 84 12.41 -9.07 1.90
CA ALA A 84 11.90 -7.73 1.70
C ALA A 84 12.06 -7.33 0.24
N MET A 85 11.08 -6.64 -0.31
CA MET A 85 11.21 -5.92 -1.56
C MET A 85 11.60 -4.49 -1.23
N GLU A 86 12.71 -4.02 -1.79
CA GLU A 86 13.13 -2.62 -1.72
C GLU A 86 12.91 -1.96 -3.07
N GLY A 87 12.00 -0.98 -3.10
CA GLY A 87 11.71 -0.16 -4.26
C GLY A 87 12.19 1.27 -4.03
N THR A 88 12.98 1.81 -4.96
CA THR A 88 13.44 3.21 -4.94
C THR A 88 12.75 4.02 -6.02
N GLY A 89 12.52 5.31 -5.77
CA GLY A 89 11.81 6.17 -6.71
C GLY A 89 10.35 5.77 -6.85
N PHE A 90 9.62 5.65 -5.73
CA PHE A 90 8.20 5.29 -5.75
C PHE A 90 7.39 6.23 -6.65
N ASN A 91 6.65 5.65 -7.59
CA ASN A 91 5.77 6.36 -8.51
C ASN A 91 4.33 6.30 -7.98
N TYR A 92 3.91 7.36 -7.31
CA TYR A 92 2.56 7.49 -6.76
C TYR A 92 1.49 7.47 -7.86
N GLU A 93 1.71 8.10 -9.00
CA GLU A 93 0.70 8.11 -10.08
C GLU A 93 0.44 6.69 -10.59
N ALA A 94 1.50 5.92 -10.84
CA ALA A 94 1.35 4.52 -11.23
C ALA A 94 0.64 3.69 -10.15
N TYR A 95 0.98 3.92 -8.87
CA TYR A 95 0.34 3.22 -7.76
C TYR A 95 -1.13 3.64 -7.57
N ARG A 96 -1.44 4.91 -7.82
CA ARG A 96 -2.79 5.47 -7.78
C ARG A 96 -3.64 4.84 -8.88
N GLU A 97 -3.15 4.77 -10.11
CA GLU A 97 -3.87 4.15 -11.22
C GLU A 97 -4.03 2.63 -11.06
N GLY A 98 -2.96 1.94 -10.66
CA GLY A 98 -2.95 0.49 -10.48
C GLY A 98 -3.65 0.06 -9.20
N VAL A 99 -2.95 0.19 -8.08
CA VAL A 99 -3.40 -0.35 -6.79
C VAL A 99 -4.62 0.38 -6.24
N LEU A 100 -4.58 1.70 -6.14
CA LEU A 100 -5.71 2.47 -5.57
C LEU A 100 -6.91 2.46 -6.53
N GLY A 101 -6.69 2.50 -7.84
CA GLY A 101 -7.75 2.40 -8.83
C GLY A 101 -8.44 1.03 -8.81
N THR A 102 -7.69 -0.04 -8.56
CA THR A 102 -8.29 -1.37 -8.34
C THR A 102 -9.07 -1.42 -7.04
N ALA A 103 -8.53 -0.89 -5.94
CA ALA A 103 -9.23 -0.80 -4.65
C ALA A 103 -10.53 0.03 -4.78
N PHE A 104 -10.51 1.13 -5.51
CA PHE A 104 -11.69 1.95 -5.82
C PHE A 104 -12.80 1.12 -6.45
N LYS A 105 -12.47 0.36 -7.51
CA LYS A 105 -13.44 -0.48 -8.23
C LYS A 105 -14.03 -1.59 -7.36
N LEU A 106 -13.22 -2.17 -6.47
CA LEU A 106 -13.65 -3.30 -5.63
C LEU A 106 -14.47 -2.86 -4.42
N PHE A 107 -14.10 -1.75 -3.76
CA PHE A 107 -14.58 -1.44 -2.41
C PHE A 107 -15.36 -0.12 -2.29
N TYR A 108 -15.27 0.77 -3.27
CA TYR A 108 -15.87 2.11 -3.21
C TYR A 108 -17.08 2.27 -4.14
N ASN A 109 -17.80 1.17 -4.38
CA ASN A 109 -19.05 1.17 -5.14
C ASN A 109 -20.24 1.69 -4.31
N ILE A 110 -20.14 2.93 -3.84
CA ILE A 110 -21.13 3.56 -2.96
C ILE A 110 -22.33 4.00 -3.81
N PRO A 111 -23.56 3.52 -3.53
CA PRO A 111 -24.74 3.90 -4.29
C PRO A 111 -25.03 5.40 -4.23
N SER A 112 -25.55 5.98 -5.32
CA SER A 112 -25.79 7.42 -5.43
C SER A 112 -26.78 7.97 -4.39
N TRP A 113 -27.74 7.14 -3.98
CA TRP A 113 -28.78 7.47 -3.01
C TRP A 113 -28.31 7.46 -1.55
N LEU A 114 -27.16 6.84 -1.23
CA LEU A 114 -26.64 6.83 0.13
C LEU A 114 -26.06 8.22 0.44
N PRO A 115 -26.55 8.95 1.45
CA PRO A 115 -25.97 10.23 1.82
C PRO A 115 -24.54 10.03 2.33
N MET A 116 -23.61 10.84 1.81
CA MET A 116 -22.19 10.81 2.19
C MET A 116 -21.80 12.18 2.71
N THR A 117 -21.21 12.22 3.91
CA THR A 117 -20.68 13.45 4.52
C THR A 117 -19.16 13.60 4.38
N GLY A 118 -18.47 12.53 3.96
CA GLY A 118 -17.03 12.53 3.74
C GLY A 118 -16.52 11.16 3.30
N CYS A 119 -15.45 11.14 2.53
CA CYS A 119 -14.74 9.91 2.18
C CYS A 119 -13.25 10.23 2.00
N PRO A 120 -12.40 9.98 3.03
CA PRO A 120 -10.98 10.32 2.96
C PRO A 120 -10.26 9.72 1.76
N PHE A 121 -10.67 8.51 1.35
CA PHE A 121 -10.16 7.89 0.14
C PHE A 121 -10.55 8.66 -1.12
N CYS A 122 -11.84 8.97 -1.33
CA CYS A 122 -12.30 9.68 -2.54
C CYS A 122 -11.74 11.10 -2.61
N GLU A 123 -11.65 11.78 -1.48
CA GLU A 123 -11.08 13.13 -1.38
C GLU A 123 -9.63 13.14 -1.84
N ARG A 124 -8.82 12.14 -1.44
CA ARG A 124 -7.43 11.99 -1.91
C ARG A 124 -7.33 11.45 -3.34
N TYR A 125 -8.22 10.53 -3.71
CA TYR A 125 -8.13 9.81 -4.99
C TYR A 125 -8.60 10.65 -6.18
N CYS A 126 -9.68 11.42 -6.02
CA CYS A 126 -10.30 12.20 -7.11
C CYS A 126 -10.71 13.63 -6.69
N GLY A 127 -10.40 14.09 -5.47
CA GLY A 127 -10.70 15.45 -5.02
C GLY A 127 -12.18 15.71 -4.73
N GLN A 128 -12.99 14.66 -4.54
CA GLN A 128 -14.44 14.77 -4.32
C GLN A 128 -14.88 13.89 -3.15
N VAL A 129 -15.96 14.27 -2.46
CA VAL A 129 -16.58 13.45 -1.40
C VAL A 129 -17.06 12.09 -1.93
N ARG A 130 -17.36 12.03 -3.24
CA ARG A 130 -17.68 10.81 -3.98
C ARG A 130 -16.98 10.87 -5.34
N CYS A 131 -16.19 9.84 -5.65
CA CYS A 131 -15.62 9.74 -6.99
C CYS A 131 -16.69 9.31 -8.02
N PRO A 132 -16.70 9.93 -9.21
CA PRO A 132 -17.52 9.44 -10.31
C PRO A 132 -17.06 8.04 -10.72
N ARG A 133 -18.01 7.25 -11.25
CA ARG A 133 -17.71 5.94 -11.84
C ARG A 133 -17.09 6.11 -13.22
#